data_AF-A0A9D6J8I7-F1
#
_entry.id   AF-A0A9D6J8I7-F1
#
_cell.length_a   1.000
_cell.length_b   1.000
_cell.length_c   1.000
_cell.angle_alpha   90.00
_cell.angle_beta   90.00
_cell.angle_gamma   90.00
#
_symmetry.space_group_name_H-M   'P 1'
#
loop_
_entity.id
_entity.type
_entity.pdbx_description
1 polymer ?
#
loop_
_entity_poly.entity_id
_entity_poly.type
_entity_poly.pdbx_seq_one_letter_code
_entity_poly.pdbx_strand_id
1 'polypeptide(L)'
;MISAEQRQVIESLVSSGDSNFEGDEFGEAKLNYLDALDEFQRIEKEMGENWLSEDDKALKRAIESSVAKVDAKLSKVHFEWGKAALENLDYERAVDELEEAINLASPDELTFLEEVKHLLDRARVKDREHKIHSEISPSVSRGDDFRSAGNWGEAALEYEEALGGLGGLPSDHRFVTYVNEALQECRRKLVKPYFSRIHRAVTNKKFRQAYEIIQRAQMVLSANDSLYWAFLERLKEQVFPQLSREEIDDFDEADSPELWSTAIKDYEEALNLFSSYNPVDPLSPAYIAGNIYADRFLSSRRNLASLYKKRAQRLRDMVKIERAIKSYKEALKLIPRSDPEFNATFKELKALRAQIPMKTS
;
A
#
# COMPACT_ATOMS: atom_id res chain seq x y z
N MET A 1 -27.49 24.13 -50.45
CA MET A 1 -26.41 24.92 -51.07
C MET A 1 -25.93 25.93 -50.04
N ILE A 2 -24.62 25.93 -49.76
CA ILE A 2 -23.97 26.90 -48.86
C ILE A 2 -24.23 28.32 -49.40
N SER A 3 -24.52 29.29 -48.53
CA SER A 3 -24.63 30.68 -48.98
C SER A 3 -23.28 31.21 -49.45
N ALA A 4 -23.26 32.18 -50.37
CA ALA A 4 -22.00 32.75 -50.86
C ALA A 4 -21.14 33.33 -49.72
N GLU A 5 -21.78 33.87 -48.68
CA GLU A 5 -21.12 34.41 -47.49
C GLU A 5 -20.48 33.30 -46.64
N GLN A 6 -21.19 32.18 -46.41
CA GLN A 6 -20.67 31.03 -45.67
C GLN A 6 -19.49 30.37 -46.41
N ARG A 7 -19.58 30.28 -47.74
CA ARG A 7 -18.49 29.74 -48.56
C ARG A 7 -17.25 30.64 -48.52
N GLN A 8 -17.43 31.95 -48.53
CA GLN A 8 -16.33 32.90 -48.40
C GLN A 8 -15.62 32.80 -47.05
N VAL A 9 -16.36 32.55 -45.95
CA VAL A 9 -15.78 32.33 -44.62
C VAL A 9 -14.92 31.06 -44.61
N ILE A 10 -15.44 29.95 -45.13
CA ILE A 10 -14.69 28.68 -45.21
C ILE A 10 -13.42 28.85 -46.07
N GLU A 11 -13.54 29.47 -47.25
CA GLU A 11 -12.39 29.71 -48.13
C GLU A 11 -11.34 30.64 -47.49
N SER A 12 -11.76 31.60 -46.64
CA SER A 12 -10.83 32.46 -45.90
C SER A 12 -10.07 31.72 -44.80
N LEU A 13 -10.73 30.78 -44.10
CA LEU A 13 -10.11 29.92 -43.09
C LEU A 13 -9.12 28.95 -43.73
N VAL A 14 -9.48 28.37 -44.88
CA VAL A 14 -8.57 27.51 -45.66
C VAL A 14 -7.35 28.31 -46.15
N SER A 15 -7.54 29.51 -46.69
CA SER A 15 -6.41 30.35 -47.11
C SER A 15 -5.49 30.75 -45.95
N SER A 16 -6.05 30.96 -44.76
CA SER A 16 -5.26 31.25 -43.56
C SER A 16 -4.51 30.00 -43.07
N GLY A 17 -5.15 28.83 -43.13
CA GLY A 17 -4.51 27.54 -42.88
C GLY A 17 -3.35 27.25 -43.82
N ASP A 18 -3.54 27.51 -45.12
CA ASP A 18 -2.50 27.33 -46.16
C ASP A 18 -1.30 28.26 -45.92
N SER A 19 -1.56 29.53 -45.57
CA SER A 19 -0.51 30.49 -45.23
C SER A 19 0.30 30.04 -44.00
N ASN A 20 -0.38 29.54 -42.96
CA ASN A 20 0.29 29.06 -41.75
C ASN A 20 1.04 27.74 -42.00
N PHE A 21 0.54 26.90 -42.89
CA PHE A 21 1.21 25.68 -43.32
C PHE A 21 2.51 25.99 -44.08
N GLU A 22 2.50 26.98 -44.96
CA GLU A 22 3.70 27.47 -45.65
C GLU A 22 4.71 28.14 -44.69
N GLY A 23 4.23 28.70 -43.58
CA GLY A 23 5.04 29.29 -42.52
C GLY A 23 5.62 28.32 -41.49
N ASP A 24 5.47 27.00 -41.68
CA ASP A 24 5.83 25.95 -40.70
C ASP A 24 5.10 26.04 -39.34
N GLU A 25 4.02 26.81 -39.25
CA GLU A 25 3.16 26.96 -38.06
C GLU A 25 2.04 25.90 -38.07
N PHE A 26 2.45 24.63 -38.04
CA PHE A 26 1.54 23.49 -38.26
C PHE A 26 0.40 23.40 -37.25
N GLY A 27 0.61 23.84 -36.00
CA GLY A 27 -0.44 23.86 -34.97
C GLY A 27 -1.56 24.85 -35.30
N GLU A 28 -1.20 26.08 -35.69
CA GLU A 28 -2.17 27.10 -36.09
C GLU A 28 -2.83 26.76 -37.43
N ALA A 29 -2.08 26.17 -38.36
CA ALA A 29 -2.63 25.64 -39.61
C ALA A 29 -3.71 24.58 -39.35
N LYS A 30 -3.46 23.63 -38.43
CA LYS A 30 -4.44 22.61 -38.05
C LYS A 30 -5.72 23.22 -37.48
N LEU A 31 -5.60 24.20 -36.58
CA LEU A 31 -6.75 24.89 -35.99
C LEU A 31 -7.62 25.55 -37.07
N ASN A 32 -7.01 26.29 -38.00
CA ASN A 32 -7.74 26.96 -39.09
C ASN A 32 -8.48 25.97 -40.00
N TYR A 33 -7.89 24.80 -40.29
CA TYR A 33 -8.57 23.76 -41.06
C TYR A 33 -9.68 23.06 -40.27
N LEU A 34 -9.51 22.84 -38.96
CA LEU A 34 -10.56 22.29 -38.09
C LEU A 34 -11.73 23.27 -37.93
N ASP A 35 -11.47 24.56 -37.77
CA ASP A 35 -12.50 25.61 -37.73
C ASP A 35 -13.28 25.64 -39.05
N ALA A 36 -12.61 25.47 -40.19
CA ALA A 36 -13.27 25.34 -41.48
C ALA A 36 -14.18 24.09 -41.57
N LEU A 37 -13.78 22.96 -40.98
CA LEU A 37 -14.60 21.74 -40.90
C LEU A 37 -15.78 21.88 -39.92
N ASP A 38 -15.59 22.58 -38.80
CA ASP A 38 -16.65 22.86 -37.83
C ASP A 38 -17.72 23.78 -38.43
N GLU A 39 -17.34 24.71 -39.29
CA GLU A 39 -18.28 25.51 -40.08
C GLU A 39 -19.12 24.63 -41.02
N PHE A 40 -18.53 23.63 -41.69
CA PHE A 40 -19.30 22.64 -42.45
C PHE A 40 -20.27 21.85 -41.56
N GLN A 41 -19.86 21.44 -40.35
CA GLN A 41 -20.72 20.71 -39.41
C GLN A 41 -21.86 21.57 -38.86
N ARG A 42 -21.61 22.87 -38.65
CA ARG A 42 -22.65 23.83 -38.21
C ARG A 42 -23.75 23.94 -39.25
N ILE A 43 -23.36 24.13 -40.51
CA ILE A 43 -24.32 24.28 -41.60
C ILE A 43 -25.08 22.95 -41.85
N GLU A 44 -24.43 21.80 -41.63
CA GLU A 44 -25.07 20.48 -41.70
C GLU A 44 -26.19 20.30 -40.67
N LYS A 45 -26.00 20.82 -39.45
CA LYS A 45 -27.04 20.80 -38.41
C LYS A 45 -28.22 21.72 -38.75
N GLU A 46 -27.99 22.80 -39.49
CA GLU A 46 -29.02 23.76 -39.89
C GLU A 46 -29.86 23.29 -41.09
N MET A 47 -29.27 22.52 -42.03
CA MET A 47 -29.90 22.19 -43.31
C MET A 47 -30.38 20.73 -43.46
N GLY A 48 -30.05 19.81 -42.55
CA GLY A 48 -30.48 18.40 -42.60
C GLY A 48 -29.71 17.53 -43.62
N GLU A 49 -29.98 16.22 -43.73
CA GLU A 49 -29.20 15.31 -44.60
C GLU A 49 -29.30 15.66 -46.11
N ASN A 50 -28.18 15.53 -46.84
CA ASN A 50 -28.03 15.70 -48.30
C ASN A 50 -28.06 17.15 -48.86
N TRP A 51 -27.50 18.10 -48.10
CA TRP A 51 -27.52 19.54 -48.43
C TRP A 51 -26.27 20.07 -49.16
N LEU A 52 -25.17 19.30 -49.21
CA LEU A 52 -23.91 19.67 -49.88
C LEU A 52 -24.00 19.44 -51.41
N SER A 53 -23.58 20.44 -52.18
CA SER A 53 -23.26 20.25 -53.61
C SER A 53 -22.07 19.29 -53.78
N GLU A 54 -21.90 18.70 -54.96
CA GLU A 54 -20.70 17.92 -55.27
C GLU A 54 -19.42 18.77 -55.14
N ASP A 55 -19.50 20.06 -55.44
CA ASP A 55 -18.40 21.02 -55.24
C ASP A 55 -18.09 21.24 -53.75
N ASP A 56 -19.12 21.30 -52.90
CA ASP A 56 -18.96 21.51 -51.46
C ASP A 56 -18.40 20.23 -50.79
N LYS A 57 -18.79 19.05 -51.28
CA LYS A 57 -18.19 17.76 -50.86
C LYS A 57 -16.73 17.66 -51.28
N ALA A 58 -16.38 18.16 -52.47
CA ALA A 58 -15.00 18.19 -52.92
C ALA A 58 -14.14 19.13 -52.06
N LEU A 59 -14.67 20.30 -51.69
CA LEU A 59 -14.01 21.23 -50.79
C LEU A 59 -13.79 20.63 -49.39
N LYS A 60 -14.82 20.01 -48.80
CA LYS A 60 -14.69 19.31 -47.51
C LYS A 60 -13.59 18.23 -47.53
N ARG A 61 -13.57 17.37 -48.57
CA ARG A 61 -12.52 16.35 -48.75
C ARG A 61 -11.13 16.95 -48.91
N ALA A 62 -11.01 18.11 -49.56
CA ALA A 62 -9.74 18.81 -49.72
C ALA A 62 -9.20 19.34 -48.38
N ILE A 63 -10.10 19.84 -47.51
CA ILE A 63 -9.73 20.27 -46.15
C ILE A 63 -9.34 19.07 -45.28
N GLU A 64 -10.11 17.97 -45.31
CA GLU A 64 -9.76 16.72 -44.62
C GLU A 64 -8.38 16.20 -45.08
N SER A 65 -8.07 16.26 -46.38
CA SER A 65 -6.75 15.91 -46.90
C SER A 65 -5.65 16.86 -46.42
N SER A 66 -5.97 18.14 -46.21
CA SER A 66 -5.01 19.15 -45.72
C SER A 66 -4.72 18.94 -44.23
N VAL A 67 -5.75 18.63 -43.42
CA VAL A 67 -5.59 18.21 -42.02
C VAL A 67 -4.68 16.98 -41.93
N ALA A 68 -4.91 15.95 -42.75
CA ALA A 68 -4.07 14.75 -42.76
C ALA A 68 -2.59 15.05 -43.10
N LYS A 69 -2.33 16.02 -44.00
CA LYS A 69 -0.95 16.46 -44.31
C LYS A 69 -0.31 17.19 -43.14
N VAL A 70 -1.06 18.03 -42.44
CA VAL A 70 -0.62 18.76 -41.25
C VAL A 70 -0.32 17.77 -40.12
N ASP A 71 -1.19 16.80 -39.90
CA ASP A 71 -1.00 15.74 -38.88
C ASP A 71 0.27 14.94 -39.15
N ALA A 72 0.53 14.54 -40.39
CA ALA A 72 1.76 13.85 -40.77
C ALA A 72 3.04 14.70 -40.55
N LYS A 73 2.92 16.03 -40.62
CA LYS A 73 4.03 16.96 -40.32
C LYS A 73 4.21 17.14 -38.82
N LEU A 74 3.13 17.40 -38.09
CA LEU A 74 3.13 17.52 -36.63
C LEU A 74 3.65 16.26 -35.96
N SER A 75 3.23 15.08 -36.43
CA SER A 75 3.71 13.79 -35.94
C SER A 75 5.25 13.70 -35.97
N LYS A 76 5.90 14.18 -37.03
CA LYS A 76 7.37 14.22 -37.16
C LYS A 76 8.00 15.25 -36.24
N VAL A 77 7.35 16.40 -36.05
CA VAL A 77 7.82 17.44 -35.13
C VAL A 77 7.79 16.94 -33.69
N HIS A 78 6.66 16.38 -33.25
CA HIS A 78 6.51 15.77 -31.92
C HIS A 78 7.50 14.62 -31.69
N PHE A 79 7.78 13.83 -32.72
CA PHE A 79 8.81 12.79 -32.66
C PHE A 79 10.22 13.35 -32.40
N GLU A 80 10.62 14.42 -33.09
CA GLU A 80 11.91 15.07 -32.85
C GLU A 80 11.96 15.75 -31.47
N TRP A 81 10.86 16.34 -31.01
CA TRP A 81 10.76 16.88 -29.65
C TRP A 81 10.88 15.78 -28.58
N GLY A 82 10.25 14.63 -28.79
CA GLY A 82 10.38 13.46 -27.93
C GLY A 82 11.82 12.92 -27.87
N LYS A 83 12.52 12.88 -29.02
CA LYS A 83 13.95 12.53 -29.08
C LYS A 83 14.82 13.52 -28.31
N ALA A 84 14.62 14.82 -28.51
CA ALA A 84 15.36 15.87 -27.80
C ALA A 84 15.09 15.82 -26.29
N ALA A 85 13.85 15.56 -25.87
CA ALA A 85 13.48 15.40 -24.47
C ALA A 85 14.20 14.19 -23.82
N LEU A 86 14.29 13.06 -24.54
CA LEU A 86 15.07 11.89 -24.09
C LEU A 86 16.55 12.19 -23.88
N GLU A 87 17.15 13.01 -24.75
CA GLU A 87 18.55 13.43 -24.63
C GLU A 87 18.77 14.37 -23.44
N ASN A 88 17.80 15.24 -23.18
CA ASN A 88 17.81 16.16 -22.04
C ASN A 88 17.41 15.52 -20.70
N LEU A 89 17.13 14.20 -20.69
CA LEU A 89 16.66 13.44 -19.52
C LEU A 89 15.30 13.89 -18.98
N ASP A 90 14.52 14.62 -19.78
CA ASP A 90 13.14 15.01 -19.48
C ASP A 90 12.19 13.91 -19.98
N TYR A 91 12.10 12.84 -19.18
CA TYR A 91 11.41 11.61 -19.59
C TYR A 91 9.89 11.74 -19.64
N GLU A 92 9.30 12.58 -18.78
CA GLU A 92 7.86 12.82 -18.78
C GLU A 92 7.44 13.51 -20.07
N ARG A 93 8.12 14.61 -20.43
CA ARG A 93 7.90 15.27 -21.71
C ARG A 93 8.18 14.35 -22.89
N ALA A 94 9.21 13.52 -22.81
CA ALA A 94 9.50 12.56 -23.88
C ALA A 94 8.35 11.57 -24.11
N VAL A 95 7.66 11.12 -23.06
CA VAL A 95 6.50 10.23 -23.18
C VAL A 95 5.35 10.96 -23.85
N ASP A 96 5.00 12.17 -23.39
CA ASP A 96 3.88 12.95 -23.93
C ASP A 96 4.06 13.25 -25.42
N GLU A 97 5.25 13.71 -25.81
CA GLU A 97 5.55 14.08 -27.19
C GLU A 97 5.58 12.84 -28.11
N LEU A 98 6.07 11.69 -27.64
CA LEU A 98 6.07 10.45 -28.42
C LEU A 98 4.67 9.82 -28.53
N GLU A 99 3.81 9.98 -27.52
CA GLU A 99 2.41 9.56 -27.60
C GLU A 99 1.63 10.40 -28.61
N GLU A 100 1.83 11.72 -28.59
CA GLU A 100 1.20 12.63 -29.55
C GLU A 100 1.70 12.37 -30.98
N ALA A 101 2.99 12.04 -31.15
CA ALA A 101 3.52 11.60 -32.44
C ALA A 101 2.78 10.37 -33.00
N ILE A 102 2.43 9.39 -32.16
CA ILE A 102 1.65 8.21 -32.56
C ILE A 102 0.20 8.59 -32.89
N ASN A 103 -0.43 9.45 -32.08
CA ASN A 103 -1.82 9.87 -32.28
C ASN A 103 -2.03 10.59 -33.61
N LEU A 104 -1.03 11.36 -34.04
CA LEU A 104 -1.06 12.15 -35.28
C LEU A 104 -0.55 11.39 -36.51
N ALA A 105 0.11 10.24 -36.31
CA ALA A 105 0.66 9.46 -37.42
C ALA A 105 -0.45 8.75 -38.22
N SER A 106 -0.24 8.65 -39.53
CA SER A 106 -1.10 7.82 -40.37
C SER A 106 -0.88 6.34 -40.05
N PRO A 107 -1.94 5.50 -40.00
CA PRO A 107 -1.81 4.07 -39.78
C PRO A 107 -1.01 3.35 -40.89
N ASP A 108 -0.85 3.98 -42.05
CA ASP A 108 -0.10 3.43 -43.17
C ASP A 108 1.43 3.57 -43.01
N GLU A 109 1.91 4.42 -42.08
CA GLU A 109 3.34 4.66 -41.82
C GLU A 109 3.91 3.66 -40.79
N LEU A 110 3.80 2.35 -41.09
CA LEU A 110 4.19 1.26 -40.17
C LEU A 110 5.61 1.39 -39.60
N THR A 111 6.59 1.71 -40.44
CA THR A 111 8.00 1.81 -40.01
C THR A 111 8.24 2.96 -39.04
N PHE A 112 7.53 4.08 -39.22
CA PHE A 112 7.63 5.23 -38.33
C PHE A 112 6.98 4.90 -36.98
N LEU A 113 5.78 4.31 -37.01
CA LEU A 113 5.08 3.87 -35.80
C LEU A 113 5.90 2.86 -34.98
N GLU A 114 6.60 1.93 -35.63
CA GLU A 114 7.50 0.99 -34.94
C GLU A 114 8.67 1.69 -34.25
N GLU A 115 9.31 2.67 -34.90
CA GLU A 115 10.41 3.45 -34.32
C GLU A 115 9.94 4.28 -33.13
N VAL A 116 8.82 5.01 -33.29
CA VAL A 116 8.24 5.84 -32.23
C VAL A 116 7.85 4.97 -31.03
N LYS A 117 7.22 3.81 -31.27
CA LYS A 117 6.84 2.88 -30.21
C LYS A 117 8.03 2.34 -29.43
N HIS A 118 9.11 1.96 -30.12
CA HIS A 118 10.33 1.51 -29.46
C HIS A 118 10.93 2.60 -28.57
N LEU A 119 10.94 3.86 -29.03
CA LEU A 119 11.42 4.99 -28.23
C LEU A 119 10.48 5.31 -27.07
N LEU A 120 9.16 5.20 -27.27
CA LEU A 120 8.15 5.41 -26.23
C LEU A 120 8.27 4.37 -25.12
N ASP A 121 8.42 3.09 -25.47
CA ASP A 121 8.63 2.02 -24.48
C ASP A 121 9.90 2.29 -23.66
N ARG A 122 10.97 2.74 -24.31
CA ARG A 122 12.20 3.16 -23.63
C ARG A 122 11.99 4.38 -22.73
N ALA A 123 11.25 5.39 -23.19
CA ALA A 123 10.94 6.60 -22.44
C ALA A 123 10.15 6.27 -21.17
N ARG A 124 9.11 5.43 -21.29
CA ARG A 124 8.27 4.99 -20.17
C ARG A 124 9.04 4.23 -19.09
N VAL A 125 9.96 3.34 -19.49
CA VAL A 125 10.83 2.64 -18.54
C VAL A 125 11.71 3.64 -17.78
N LYS A 126 12.33 4.59 -18.49
CA LYS A 126 13.19 5.61 -17.87
C LYS A 126 12.43 6.59 -16.99
N ASP A 127 11.24 7.04 -17.41
CA ASP A 127 10.36 7.89 -16.61
C ASP A 127 9.98 7.21 -15.30
N ARG A 128 9.57 5.93 -15.38
CA ARG A 128 9.26 5.13 -14.20
C ARG A 128 10.47 4.98 -13.27
N GLU A 129 11.64 4.67 -13.81
CA GLU A 129 12.88 4.60 -13.02
C GLU A 129 13.23 5.93 -12.36
N HIS A 130 13.04 7.05 -13.07
CA HIS A 130 13.31 8.39 -12.55
C HIS A 130 12.35 8.79 -11.43
N LYS A 131 11.05 8.52 -11.60
CA LYS A 131 10.02 8.74 -10.58
C LYS A 131 10.31 7.92 -9.32
N ILE A 132 10.59 6.62 -9.48
CA ILE A 132 10.99 5.76 -8.36
C ILE A 132 12.23 6.34 -7.66
N HIS A 133 13.28 6.70 -8.42
CA HIS A 133 14.49 7.28 -7.84
C HIS A 133 14.20 8.57 -7.05
N SER A 134 13.37 9.45 -7.59
CA SER A 134 12.96 10.70 -6.92
C SER A 134 12.20 10.42 -5.62
N GLU A 135 11.30 9.44 -5.63
CA GLU A 135 10.52 9.03 -4.46
C GLU A 135 11.39 8.41 -3.36
N ILE A 136 12.33 7.53 -3.73
CA ILE A 136 13.14 6.80 -2.74
C ILE A 136 14.36 7.59 -2.25
N SER A 137 14.89 8.51 -3.05
CA SER A 137 16.14 9.23 -2.76
C SER A 137 16.12 9.95 -1.40
N PRO A 138 15.03 10.64 -0.98
CA PRO A 138 14.97 11.26 0.33
C PRO A 138 15.14 10.27 1.48
N SER A 139 14.41 9.15 1.46
CA SER A 139 14.47 8.14 2.53
C SER A 139 15.82 7.43 2.54
N VAL A 140 16.39 7.13 1.36
CA VAL A 140 17.73 6.54 1.27
C VAL A 140 18.80 7.49 1.82
N SER A 141 18.74 8.78 1.47
CA SER A 141 19.68 9.79 1.96
C SER A 141 19.59 9.94 3.48
N ARG A 142 18.39 10.06 4.05
CA ARG A 142 18.20 10.12 5.51
C ARG A 142 18.69 8.85 6.20
N GLY A 143 18.41 7.68 5.62
CA GLY A 143 18.92 6.40 6.09
C GLY A 143 20.44 6.37 6.13
N ASP A 144 21.11 6.85 5.07
CA ASP A 144 22.56 6.97 4.98
C ASP A 144 23.15 7.93 6.02
N ASP A 145 22.48 9.07 6.25
CA ASP A 145 22.87 10.03 7.27
C ASP A 145 22.80 9.42 8.67
N PHE A 146 21.67 8.78 9.02
CA PHE A 146 21.53 8.07 10.31
C PHE A 146 22.53 6.92 10.45
N ARG A 147 22.78 6.18 9.37
CA ARG A 147 23.77 5.10 9.33
C ARG A 147 25.17 5.64 9.64
N SER A 148 25.56 6.77 9.04
CA SER A 148 26.85 7.41 9.28
C SER A 148 27.00 7.94 10.71
N ALA A 149 25.90 8.44 11.31
CA ALA A 149 25.84 8.87 12.70
C ALA A 149 25.84 7.69 13.70
N GLY A 150 25.77 6.45 13.23
CA GLY A 150 25.67 5.25 14.06
C GLY A 150 24.28 5.07 14.69
N ASN A 151 23.27 5.76 14.21
CA ASN A 151 21.89 5.63 14.67
C ASN A 151 21.14 4.55 13.88
N TRP A 152 21.48 3.29 14.16
CA TRP A 152 21.07 2.14 13.35
C TRP A 152 19.56 1.85 13.37
N GLY A 153 18.83 2.31 14.39
CA GLY A 153 17.38 2.08 14.50
C GLY A 153 16.62 2.93 13.49
N GLU A 154 16.90 4.22 13.52
CA GLU A 154 16.33 5.24 12.63
C GLU A 154 16.76 5.00 11.19
N ALA A 155 18.03 4.62 10.96
CA ALA A 155 18.49 4.19 9.65
C ALA A 155 17.68 3.00 9.10
N ALA A 156 17.40 1.99 9.94
CA ALA A 156 16.64 0.82 9.51
C ALA A 156 15.19 1.18 9.14
N LEU A 157 14.54 2.09 9.87
CA LEU A 157 13.19 2.56 9.55
C LEU A 157 13.13 3.28 8.20
N GLU A 158 14.08 4.18 7.94
CA GLU A 158 14.15 4.92 6.66
C GLU A 158 14.42 3.98 5.47
N TYR A 159 15.26 2.95 5.65
CA TYR A 159 15.47 1.94 4.60
C TYR A 159 14.25 1.01 4.42
N GLU A 160 13.48 0.72 5.48
CA GLU A 160 12.22 -0.03 5.36
C GLU A 160 11.17 0.77 4.58
N GLU A 161 11.08 2.08 4.82
CA GLU A 161 10.22 2.98 4.04
C GLU A 161 10.67 3.01 2.55
N ALA A 162 11.98 3.11 2.31
CA ALA A 162 12.52 3.05 0.95
C ALA A 162 12.21 1.71 0.24
N LEU A 163 12.27 0.58 0.95
CA LEU A 163 11.85 -0.73 0.39
C LEU A 163 10.36 -0.76 0.05
N GLY A 164 9.51 -0.07 0.81
CA GLY A 164 8.09 0.09 0.49
C GLY A 164 7.89 0.76 -0.87
N GLY A 165 8.62 1.85 -1.14
CA GLY A 165 8.61 2.54 -2.43
C GLY A 165 9.20 1.73 -3.59
N LEU A 166 10.10 0.78 -3.30
CA LEU A 166 10.66 -0.16 -4.28
C LEU A 166 9.74 -1.38 -4.53
N GLY A 167 8.53 -1.40 -3.96
CA GLY A 167 7.56 -2.47 -4.11
C GLY A 167 7.26 -2.78 -5.58
N GLY A 168 7.45 -4.04 -5.98
CA GLY A 168 7.18 -4.53 -7.34
C GLY A 168 8.39 -4.52 -8.29
N LEU A 169 9.57 -4.06 -7.83
CA LEU A 169 10.82 -4.26 -8.56
C LEU A 169 11.41 -5.66 -8.31
N PRO A 170 12.15 -6.22 -9.28
CA PRO A 170 12.91 -7.46 -9.10
C PRO A 170 13.91 -7.38 -7.94
N SER A 171 14.21 -8.51 -7.31
CA SER A 171 15.14 -8.58 -6.17
C SER A 171 16.61 -8.30 -6.54
N ASP A 172 16.97 -8.50 -7.80
CA ASP A 172 18.26 -8.20 -8.40
C ASP A 172 18.39 -6.74 -8.88
N HIS A 173 17.33 -5.94 -8.73
CA HIS A 173 17.37 -4.53 -9.07
C HIS A 173 18.38 -3.78 -8.19
N ARG A 174 19.23 -2.94 -8.79
CA ARG A 174 20.33 -2.24 -8.12
C ARG A 174 19.91 -1.53 -6.82
N PHE A 175 18.80 -0.78 -6.84
CA PHE A 175 18.29 -0.09 -5.64
C PHE A 175 17.81 -1.07 -4.57
N VAL A 176 17.11 -2.13 -4.97
CA VAL A 176 16.61 -3.16 -4.04
C VAL A 176 17.79 -3.86 -3.37
N THR A 177 18.83 -4.22 -4.12
CA THR A 177 20.05 -4.81 -3.58
C THR A 177 20.72 -3.88 -2.57
N TYR A 178 20.95 -2.62 -2.95
CA TYR A 178 21.59 -1.63 -2.06
C TYR A 178 20.83 -1.44 -0.75
N VAL A 179 19.52 -1.19 -0.81
CA VAL A 179 18.72 -0.92 0.39
C VAL A 179 18.63 -2.16 1.28
N ASN A 180 18.51 -3.36 0.69
CA ASN A 180 18.52 -4.61 1.47
C ASN A 180 19.86 -4.85 2.18
N GLU A 181 20.99 -4.61 1.51
CA GLU A 181 22.31 -4.74 2.11
C GLU A 181 22.50 -3.74 3.28
N ALA A 182 22.13 -2.47 3.06
CA ALA A 182 22.21 -1.42 4.07
C ALA A 182 21.31 -1.73 5.29
N LEU A 183 20.07 -2.17 5.04
CA LEU A 183 19.13 -2.58 6.09
C LEU A 183 19.65 -3.79 6.86
N GLN A 184 20.23 -4.78 6.17
CA GLN A 184 20.82 -5.95 6.81
C GLN A 184 22.00 -5.56 7.71
N GLU A 185 22.85 -4.64 7.28
CA GLU A 185 23.91 -4.10 8.12
C GLU A 185 23.36 -3.43 9.39
N CYS A 186 22.34 -2.58 9.25
CA CYS A 186 21.71 -1.89 10.38
C CYS A 186 21.13 -2.90 11.39
N ARG A 187 20.37 -3.90 10.90
CA ARG A 187 19.80 -4.96 11.73
C ARG A 187 20.87 -5.75 12.48
N ARG A 188 21.99 -6.09 11.83
CA ARG A 188 23.13 -6.76 12.50
C ARG A 188 23.72 -5.90 13.62
N LYS A 189 23.85 -4.59 13.42
CA LYS A 189 24.35 -3.66 14.45
C LYS A 189 23.39 -3.55 15.63
N LEU A 190 22.09 -3.51 15.37
CA LEU A 190 21.03 -3.51 16.40
C LEU A 190 21.01 -4.80 17.23
N VAL A 191 21.35 -5.94 16.63
CA VAL A 191 21.36 -7.25 17.31
C VAL A 191 22.61 -7.45 18.17
N LYS A 192 23.75 -6.83 17.87
CA LYS A 192 25.01 -7.00 18.64
C LYS A 192 24.86 -6.78 20.16
N PRO A 193 24.19 -5.72 20.65
CA PRO A 193 23.94 -5.53 22.07
C PRO A 193 23.17 -6.70 22.72
N TYR A 194 22.26 -7.34 21.98
CA TYR A 194 21.49 -8.48 22.50
C TYR A 194 22.40 -9.65 22.87
N PHE A 195 23.45 -9.94 22.10
CA PHE A 195 24.39 -11.03 22.43
C PHE A 195 25.06 -10.86 23.78
N SER A 196 25.50 -9.64 24.10
CA SER A 196 26.11 -9.35 25.41
C SER A 196 25.12 -9.58 26.56
N ARG A 197 23.85 -9.23 26.35
CA ARG A 197 22.76 -9.41 27.32
C ARG A 197 22.38 -10.88 27.47
N ILE A 198 22.33 -11.63 26.37
CA ILE A 198 22.09 -13.08 26.38
C ILE A 198 23.20 -13.77 27.15
N HIS A 199 24.48 -13.50 26.82
CA HIS A 199 25.62 -14.07 27.53
C HIS A 199 25.57 -13.76 29.03
N ARG A 200 25.26 -12.51 29.41
CA ARG A 200 25.10 -12.11 30.82
C ARG A 200 23.93 -12.83 31.50
N ALA A 201 22.81 -13.04 30.82
CA ALA A 201 21.67 -13.75 31.39
C ALA A 201 21.99 -15.24 31.60
N VAL A 202 22.62 -15.89 30.62
CA VAL A 202 23.04 -17.29 30.68
C VAL A 202 24.07 -17.53 31.79
N THR A 203 25.11 -16.69 31.89
CA THR A 203 26.12 -16.78 32.95
C THR A 203 25.53 -16.61 34.36
N ASN A 204 24.51 -15.77 34.49
CA ASN A 204 23.77 -15.59 35.75
C ASN A 204 22.65 -16.62 35.97
N LYS A 205 22.56 -17.67 35.13
CA LYS A 205 21.52 -18.72 35.19
C LYS A 205 20.09 -18.20 35.09
N LYS A 206 19.88 -17.03 34.48
CA LYS A 206 18.55 -16.44 34.21
C LYS A 206 18.05 -16.89 32.84
N PHE A 207 17.71 -18.17 32.71
CA PHE A 207 17.41 -18.80 31.42
C PHE A 207 16.13 -18.25 30.76
N ARG A 208 15.07 -17.97 31.53
CA ARG A 208 13.86 -17.30 30.99
C ARG A 208 14.18 -15.95 30.36
N GLN A 209 14.92 -15.12 31.09
CA GLN A 209 15.33 -13.81 30.59
C GLN A 209 16.22 -13.94 29.35
N ALA A 210 17.13 -14.93 29.30
CA ALA A 210 17.95 -15.19 28.14
C ALA A 210 17.09 -15.57 26.92
N TYR A 211 16.10 -16.45 27.11
CA TYR A 211 15.20 -16.91 26.06
C TYR A 211 14.34 -15.77 25.49
N GLU A 212 13.76 -14.91 26.33
CA GLU A 212 13.00 -13.73 25.89
C GLU A 212 13.88 -12.75 25.08
N ILE A 213 15.13 -12.54 25.49
CA ILE A 213 16.07 -11.68 24.78
C ILE A 213 16.45 -12.29 23.42
N ILE A 214 16.60 -13.63 23.33
CA ILE A 214 16.83 -14.34 22.07
C ILE A 214 15.64 -14.12 21.12
N GLN A 215 14.41 -14.31 21.59
CA GLN A 215 13.21 -14.08 20.76
C GLN A 215 13.14 -12.62 20.25
N ARG A 216 13.43 -11.64 21.11
CA ARG A 216 13.50 -10.23 20.69
C ARG A 216 14.58 -9.97 19.66
N ALA A 217 15.76 -10.58 19.81
CA ALA A 217 16.84 -10.47 18.83
C ALA A 217 16.45 -11.09 17.48
N GLN A 218 15.71 -12.19 17.48
CA GLN A 218 15.20 -12.83 16.26
C GLN A 218 14.19 -11.94 15.52
N MET A 219 13.33 -11.20 16.23
CA MET A 219 12.38 -10.26 15.62
C MET A 219 13.04 -9.09 14.89
N VAL A 220 14.26 -8.70 15.28
CA VAL A 220 15.01 -7.60 14.65
C VAL A 220 15.73 -8.06 13.38
N LEU A 221 16.06 -9.34 13.26
CA LEU A 221 16.72 -9.90 12.08
C LEU A 221 15.74 -10.09 10.94
N SER A 222 16.25 -9.93 9.71
CA SER A 222 15.51 -10.35 8.53
C SER A 222 15.55 -11.88 8.41
N ALA A 223 14.51 -12.47 7.82
CA ALA A 223 14.48 -13.89 7.47
C ALA A 223 15.66 -14.33 6.57
N ASN A 224 16.26 -13.39 5.82
CA ASN A 224 17.35 -13.65 4.90
C ASN A 224 18.74 -13.69 5.59
N ASP A 225 18.86 -13.31 6.87
CA ASP A 225 20.16 -13.32 7.58
C ASP A 225 20.44 -14.67 8.24
N SER A 226 20.70 -15.68 7.41
CA SER A 226 20.86 -17.07 7.83
C SER A 226 21.93 -17.28 8.91
N LEU A 227 23.02 -16.50 8.90
CA LEU A 227 24.14 -16.67 9.82
C LEU A 227 23.79 -16.26 11.25
N TYR A 228 23.25 -15.05 11.45
CA TYR A 228 22.85 -14.57 12.78
C TYR A 228 21.64 -15.33 13.30
N TRP A 229 20.73 -15.72 12.39
CA TRP A 229 19.54 -16.49 12.73
C TRP A 229 19.91 -17.90 13.22
N ALA A 230 20.77 -18.62 12.50
CA ALA A 230 21.27 -19.94 12.92
C ALA A 230 22.04 -19.87 14.25
N PHE A 231 22.80 -18.80 14.48
CA PHE A 231 23.48 -18.60 15.75
C PHE A 231 22.50 -18.40 16.92
N LEU A 232 21.47 -17.55 16.75
CA LEU A 232 20.44 -17.35 17.75
C LEU A 232 19.62 -18.62 18.01
N GLU A 233 19.33 -19.41 16.97
CA GLU A 233 18.65 -20.69 17.17
C GLU A 233 19.50 -21.70 17.94
N ARG A 234 20.79 -21.80 17.63
CA ARG A 234 21.69 -22.64 18.43
C ARG A 234 21.73 -22.21 19.91
N LEU A 235 21.70 -20.91 20.18
CA LEU A 235 21.61 -20.40 21.56
C LEU A 235 20.25 -20.75 22.20
N LYS A 236 19.17 -20.65 21.44
CA LYS A 236 17.82 -21.04 21.88
C LYS A 236 17.76 -22.51 22.26
N GLU A 237 18.31 -23.39 21.42
CA GLU A 237 18.41 -24.84 21.68
C GLU A 237 19.24 -25.17 22.93
N GLN A 238 20.23 -24.34 23.28
CA GLN A 238 21.01 -24.49 24.50
C GLN A 238 20.28 -24.00 25.75
N VAL A 239 19.53 -22.89 25.63
CA VAL A 239 18.83 -22.26 26.74
C VAL A 239 17.50 -22.95 27.05
N PHE A 240 16.77 -23.39 26.02
CA PHE A 240 15.42 -23.94 26.16
C PHE A 240 15.34 -25.16 27.11
N PRO A 241 16.24 -26.16 27.05
CA PRO A 241 16.23 -27.30 27.97
C PRO A 241 16.55 -26.94 29.43
N GLN A 242 17.12 -25.75 29.68
CA GLN A 242 17.45 -25.25 31.01
C GLN A 242 16.30 -24.47 31.65
N LEU A 243 15.22 -24.21 30.90
CA LEU A 243 14.01 -23.60 31.43
C LEU A 243 13.28 -24.60 32.35
N SER A 244 12.76 -24.11 33.46
CA SER A 244 11.92 -24.95 34.32
C SER A 244 10.60 -25.27 33.61
N ARG A 245 9.96 -26.37 34.02
CA ARG A 245 8.65 -26.77 33.47
C ARG A 245 7.61 -25.66 33.61
N GLU A 246 7.63 -24.90 34.70
CA GLU A 246 6.76 -23.74 34.93
C GLU A 246 7.04 -22.56 33.99
N GLU A 247 8.31 -22.36 33.58
CA GLU A 247 8.69 -21.31 32.64
C GLU A 247 8.35 -21.70 31.19
N ILE A 248 8.52 -22.96 30.82
CA ILE A 248 8.10 -23.51 29.51
C ILE A 248 6.57 -23.41 29.37
N ASP A 249 5.87 -23.74 30.45
CA ASP A 249 4.41 -23.66 30.57
C ASP A 249 3.84 -22.24 30.49
N ASP A 250 4.65 -21.21 30.74
CA ASP A 250 4.32 -19.79 30.53
C ASP A 250 4.55 -19.35 29.08
N PHE A 251 5.42 -20.01 28.31
CA PHE A 251 5.65 -19.69 26.90
C PHE A 251 4.53 -20.24 25.98
N ASP A 252 3.99 -21.42 26.28
CA ASP A 252 2.77 -21.96 25.64
C ASP A 252 1.52 -21.09 25.92
N GLU A 253 1.61 -20.17 26.88
CA GLU A 253 0.56 -19.18 27.17
C GLU A 253 0.45 -18.08 26.10
N ALA A 254 1.43 -18.01 25.17
CA ALA A 254 1.58 -16.99 24.14
C ALA A 254 1.19 -17.45 22.72
N ASP A 255 0.45 -18.55 22.54
CA ASP A 255 0.07 -19.06 21.21
C ASP A 255 -0.90 -18.17 20.41
N SER A 256 -1.30 -17.00 20.93
CA SER A 256 -2.06 -16.01 20.14
C SER A 256 -1.99 -14.60 20.76
N PRO A 257 -0.81 -13.96 20.89
CA PRO A 257 -0.66 -12.67 21.58
C PRO A 257 -1.55 -11.61 20.91
N GLU A 258 -1.62 -11.68 19.58
CA GLU A 258 -2.45 -10.84 18.73
C GLU A 258 -3.94 -10.99 19.05
N LEU A 259 -4.48 -12.21 19.10
CA LEU A 259 -5.90 -12.46 19.42
C LEU A 259 -6.31 -11.96 20.81
N TRP A 260 -5.41 -12.06 21.79
CA TRP A 260 -5.66 -11.53 23.13
C TRP A 260 -5.58 -10.01 23.17
N SER A 261 -4.56 -9.44 22.53
CA SER A 261 -4.37 -7.99 22.46
C SER A 261 -5.54 -7.31 21.75
N THR A 262 -6.04 -7.88 20.65
CA THR A 262 -7.19 -7.36 19.91
C THR A 262 -8.47 -7.50 20.71
N ALA A 263 -8.75 -8.65 21.31
CA ALA A 263 -9.96 -8.85 22.09
C ALA A 263 -10.02 -7.94 23.34
N ILE A 264 -8.88 -7.65 23.98
CA ILE A 264 -8.80 -6.69 25.10
C ILE A 264 -9.05 -5.28 24.58
N LYS A 265 -8.36 -4.87 23.51
CA LYS A 265 -8.53 -3.54 22.91
C LYS A 265 -9.97 -3.30 22.46
N ASP A 266 -10.58 -4.25 21.76
CA ASP A 266 -11.96 -4.17 21.29
C ASP A 266 -12.96 -4.06 22.47
N TYR A 267 -12.69 -4.77 23.57
CA TYR A 267 -13.49 -4.68 24.79
C TYR A 267 -13.35 -3.32 25.48
N GLU A 268 -12.12 -2.81 25.63
CA GLU A 268 -11.85 -1.50 26.23
C GLU A 268 -12.46 -0.36 25.41
N GLU A 269 -12.29 -0.38 24.08
CA GLU A 269 -12.91 0.59 23.18
C GLU A 269 -14.44 0.55 23.28
N ALA A 270 -15.03 -0.66 23.25
CA ALA A 270 -16.48 -0.79 23.35
C ALA A 270 -17.01 -0.40 24.73
N LEU A 271 -16.27 -0.66 25.82
CA LEU A 271 -16.61 -0.22 27.17
C LEU A 271 -16.53 1.30 27.29
N ASN A 272 -15.51 1.92 26.72
CA ASN A 272 -15.37 3.38 26.70
C ASN A 272 -16.54 4.02 25.96
N LEU A 273 -16.85 3.58 24.74
CA LEU A 273 -17.99 4.08 23.95
C LEU A 273 -19.34 3.86 24.67
N PHE A 274 -19.52 2.66 25.26
CA PHE A 274 -20.73 2.34 26.00
C PHE A 274 -20.88 3.23 27.25
N SER A 275 -19.80 3.48 27.99
CA SER A 275 -19.84 4.29 29.21
C SER A 275 -19.88 5.79 28.94
N SER A 276 -19.37 6.26 27.80
CA SER A 276 -19.43 7.68 27.38
C SER A 276 -20.74 8.07 26.71
N TYR A 277 -21.63 7.10 26.41
CA TYR A 277 -22.90 7.37 25.75
C TYR A 277 -23.80 8.26 26.62
N ASN A 278 -24.22 9.41 26.07
CA ASN A 278 -25.18 10.30 26.67
C ASN A 278 -26.41 10.44 25.76
N PRO A 279 -27.62 10.05 26.20
CA PRO A 279 -28.84 10.15 25.40
C PRO A 279 -29.26 11.61 25.09
N VAL A 280 -28.63 12.62 25.70
CA VAL A 280 -28.91 14.05 25.49
C VAL A 280 -27.94 14.69 24.47
N ASP A 281 -27.09 13.91 23.81
CA ASP A 281 -26.19 14.42 22.76
C ASP A 281 -26.99 14.88 21.51
N PRO A 282 -26.90 16.15 21.09
CA PRO A 282 -27.59 16.67 19.90
C PRO A 282 -27.25 15.94 18.59
N LEU A 283 -26.13 15.22 18.54
CA LEU A 283 -25.68 14.45 17.39
C LEU A 283 -26.10 12.97 17.45
N SER A 284 -26.72 12.52 18.56
CA SER A 284 -27.21 11.16 18.70
C SER A 284 -28.53 10.96 17.94
N PRO A 285 -28.72 9.87 17.18
CA PRO A 285 -29.95 9.64 16.41
C PRO A 285 -31.21 9.67 17.28
N ALA A 286 -32.15 10.57 16.97
CA ALA A 286 -33.34 10.87 17.77
C ALA A 286 -34.35 9.71 17.95
N TYR A 287 -34.16 8.58 17.28
CA TYR A 287 -35.12 7.46 17.27
C TYR A 287 -34.68 6.22 18.08
N ILE A 288 -33.53 6.27 18.76
CA ILE A 288 -33.00 5.10 19.47
C ILE A 288 -33.14 5.31 20.99
N ALA A 289 -34.07 4.59 21.61
CA ALA A 289 -34.34 4.65 23.05
C ALA A 289 -33.26 3.96 23.93
N GLY A 290 -32.12 3.57 23.35
CA GLY A 290 -31.07 2.79 24.02
C GLY A 290 -29.67 3.17 23.58
N ASN A 291 -28.67 2.67 24.30
CA ASN A 291 -27.26 2.89 23.96
C ASN A 291 -26.91 2.20 22.64
N ILE A 292 -26.58 2.98 21.62
CA ILE A 292 -26.22 2.49 20.28
C ILE A 292 -25.00 1.56 20.28
N TYR A 293 -24.14 1.65 21.30
CA TYR A 293 -22.95 0.81 21.44
C TYR A 293 -23.20 -0.47 22.25
N ALA A 294 -24.43 -0.70 22.72
CA ALA A 294 -24.77 -1.86 23.54
C ALA A 294 -24.39 -3.19 22.87
N ASP A 295 -24.72 -3.36 21.60
CA ASP A 295 -24.44 -4.62 20.89
C ASP A 295 -22.94 -4.86 20.71
N ARG A 296 -22.17 -3.81 20.40
CA ARG A 296 -20.71 -3.88 20.28
C ARG A 296 -20.04 -4.20 21.62
N PHE A 297 -20.52 -3.61 22.71
CA PHE A 297 -20.04 -3.91 24.05
C PHE A 297 -20.37 -5.35 24.47
N LEU A 298 -21.59 -5.81 24.19
CA LEU A 298 -22.01 -7.16 24.52
C LEU A 298 -21.23 -8.21 23.71
N SER A 299 -20.94 -7.95 22.44
CA SER A 299 -20.17 -8.86 21.59
C SER A 299 -18.69 -8.93 22.00
N SER A 300 -18.03 -7.78 22.22
CA SER A 300 -16.62 -7.76 22.67
C SER A 300 -16.44 -8.40 24.04
N ARG A 301 -17.38 -8.14 24.98
CA ARG A 301 -17.40 -8.78 26.30
C ARG A 301 -17.55 -10.30 26.21
N ARG A 302 -18.44 -10.80 25.34
CA ARG A 302 -18.62 -12.25 25.11
C ARG A 302 -17.39 -12.89 24.47
N ASN A 303 -16.77 -12.22 23.51
CA ASN A 303 -15.55 -12.71 22.86
C ASN A 303 -14.41 -12.86 23.87
N LEU A 304 -14.18 -11.83 24.69
CA LEU A 304 -13.17 -11.88 25.75
C LEU A 304 -13.46 -12.97 26.79
N ALA A 305 -14.73 -13.12 27.19
CA ALA A 305 -15.16 -14.20 28.09
C ALA A 305 -14.89 -15.60 27.51
N SER A 306 -15.17 -15.81 26.21
CA SER A 306 -14.92 -17.06 25.51
C SER A 306 -13.43 -17.41 25.48
N LEU A 307 -12.56 -16.42 25.28
CA LEU A 307 -11.10 -16.61 25.33
C LEU A 307 -10.63 -17.03 26.72
N TYR A 308 -11.10 -16.37 27.79
CA TYR A 308 -10.80 -16.78 29.17
C TYR A 308 -11.30 -18.19 29.49
N LYS A 309 -12.49 -18.57 29.00
CA LYS A 309 -13.04 -19.92 29.19
C LYS A 309 -12.23 -20.98 28.45
N LYS A 310 -11.92 -20.77 27.16
CA LYS A 310 -11.07 -21.67 26.37
C LYS A 310 -9.70 -21.84 27.00
N ARG A 311 -9.10 -20.75 27.50
CA ARG A 311 -7.85 -20.79 28.28
C ARG A 311 -7.99 -21.65 29.53
N ALA A 312 -9.07 -21.48 30.27
CA ALA A 312 -9.31 -22.25 31.49
C ALA A 312 -9.49 -23.76 31.22
N GLN A 313 -10.15 -24.12 30.12
CA GLN A 313 -10.31 -25.52 29.68
C GLN A 313 -8.96 -26.14 29.32
N ARG A 314 -8.13 -25.47 28.50
CA ARG A 314 -6.78 -25.95 28.18
C ARG A 314 -5.91 -26.12 29.43
N LEU A 315 -5.93 -25.13 30.33
CA LEU A 315 -5.18 -25.20 31.59
C LEU A 315 -5.66 -26.34 32.49
N ARG A 316 -6.97 -26.63 32.49
CA ARG A 316 -7.55 -27.79 33.16
C ARG A 316 -7.04 -29.09 32.55
N ASP A 317 -7.01 -29.20 31.22
CA ASP A 317 -6.53 -30.40 30.51
C ASP A 317 -5.03 -30.65 30.76
N MET A 318 -4.26 -29.58 30.96
CA MET A 318 -2.85 -29.61 31.40
C MET A 318 -2.68 -29.82 32.92
N VAL A 319 -3.76 -30.05 33.68
CA VAL A 319 -3.74 -30.25 35.15
C VAL A 319 -3.23 -29.02 35.93
N LYS A 320 -3.23 -27.83 35.31
CA LYS A 320 -2.86 -26.54 35.93
C LYS A 320 -4.07 -25.92 36.66
N ILE A 321 -4.55 -26.60 37.69
CA ILE A 321 -5.85 -26.34 38.35
C ILE A 321 -5.97 -24.91 38.88
N GLU A 322 -4.96 -24.36 39.57
CA GLU A 322 -5.01 -23.02 40.15
C GLU A 322 -5.13 -21.90 39.09
N ARG A 323 -4.39 -22.04 37.97
CA ARG A 323 -4.42 -21.09 36.84
C ARG A 323 -5.73 -21.22 36.05
N ALA A 324 -6.24 -22.44 35.88
CA ALA A 324 -7.56 -22.68 35.30
C ALA A 324 -8.65 -21.97 36.13
N ILE A 325 -8.60 -22.09 37.47
CA ILE A 325 -9.51 -21.39 38.39
C ILE A 325 -9.44 -19.88 38.20
N LYS A 326 -8.24 -19.29 38.07
CA LYS A 326 -8.09 -17.85 37.82
C LYS A 326 -8.75 -17.44 36.49
N SER A 327 -8.51 -18.21 35.43
CA SER A 327 -9.07 -17.94 34.10
C SER A 327 -10.60 -18.08 34.07
N TYR A 328 -11.15 -19.11 34.72
CA TYR A 328 -12.60 -19.27 34.89
C TYR A 328 -13.24 -18.12 35.68
N LYS A 329 -12.55 -17.59 36.70
CA LYS A 329 -13.03 -16.41 37.45
C LYS A 329 -13.10 -15.17 36.55
N GLU A 330 -12.08 -14.92 35.73
CA GLU A 330 -12.10 -13.79 34.80
C GLU A 330 -13.20 -13.94 33.75
N ALA A 331 -13.41 -15.15 33.21
CA ALA A 331 -14.55 -15.42 32.32
C ALA A 331 -15.90 -15.11 33.00
N LEU A 332 -16.10 -15.55 34.24
CA LEU A 332 -17.34 -15.32 34.98
C LEU A 332 -17.60 -13.85 35.36
N LYS A 333 -16.58 -13.00 35.41
CA LYS A 333 -16.78 -11.55 35.57
C LYS A 333 -17.41 -10.92 34.33
N LEU A 334 -17.14 -11.50 33.16
CA LEU A 334 -17.56 -10.97 31.85
C LEU A 334 -18.89 -11.58 31.39
N ILE A 335 -19.18 -12.84 31.74
CA ILE A 335 -20.43 -13.52 31.38
C ILE A 335 -21.59 -13.00 32.28
N PRO A 336 -22.71 -12.54 31.72
CA PRO A 336 -23.88 -12.16 32.50
C PRO A 336 -24.45 -13.33 33.31
N ARG A 337 -24.90 -13.09 34.53
CA ARG A 337 -25.53 -14.14 35.37
C ARG A 337 -26.78 -14.77 34.77
N SER A 338 -27.49 -14.05 33.90
CA SER A 338 -28.66 -14.54 33.18
C SER A 338 -28.32 -15.45 32.00
N ASP A 339 -27.05 -15.48 31.57
CA ASP A 339 -26.61 -16.30 30.45
C ASP A 339 -26.45 -17.76 30.90
N PRO A 340 -27.03 -18.75 30.18
CA PRO A 340 -26.82 -20.17 30.48
C PRO A 340 -25.35 -20.57 30.58
N GLU A 341 -24.47 -19.88 29.84
CA GLU A 341 -23.03 -20.13 29.87
C GLU A 341 -22.39 -19.82 31.23
N PHE A 342 -22.97 -18.90 32.02
CA PHE A 342 -22.51 -18.59 33.37
C PHE A 342 -22.59 -19.82 34.28
N ASN A 343 -23.74 -20.50 34.27
CA ASN A 343 -23.97 -21.67 35.13
C ASN A 343 -23.07 -22.85 34.72
N ALA A 344 -22.87 -23.04 33.41
CA ALA A 344 -21.94 -24.06 32.90
C ALA A 344 -20.50 -23.80 33.35
N THR A 345 -20.00 -22.57 33.13
CA THR A 345 -18.65 -22.14 33.51
C THR A 345 -18.44 -22.17 35.04
N PHE A 346 -19.47 -21.82 35.81
CA PHE A 346 -19.42 -21.86 37.27
C PHE A 346 -19.36 -23.30 37.81
N LYS A 347 -20.06 -24.25 37.17
CA LYS A 347 -19.99 -25.67 37.53
C LYS A 347 -18.60 -26.24 37.27
N GLU A 348 -17.97 -25.88 36.16
CA GLU A 348 -16.58 -26.26 35.84
C GLU A 348 -15.59 -25.70 36.88
N LEU A 349 -15.73 -24.42 37.25
CA LEU A 349 -14.94 -23.80 38.30
C LEU A 349 -15.10 -24.51 39.66
N LYS A 350 -16.33 -24.88 40.04
CA LYS A 350 -16.61 -25.59 41.30
C LYS A 350 -15.97 -26.97 41.32
N ALA A 351 -16.01 -27.70 40.21
CA ALA A 351 -15.38 -29.00 40.07
C ALA A 351 -13.85 -28.91 40.25
N LEU A 352 -13.21 -27.90 39.65
CA LEU A 352 -11.78 -27.67 39.82
C LEU A 352 -11.39 -27.28 41.25
N ARG A 353 -12.19 -26.47 41.93
CA ARG A 353 -11.94 -26.10 43.32
C ARG A 353 -11.99 -27.30 44.27
N ALA A 354 -12.85 -28.29 43.99
CA ALA A 354 -12.93 -29.50 44.79
C ALA A 354 -11.69 -30.40 44.67
N GLN A 355 -10.87 -30.20 43.62
CA GLN A 355 -9.62 -30.95 43.40
C GLN A 355 -8.43 -30.33 44.14
N ILE A 356 -8.56 -29.11 44.67
CA ILE A 356 -7.51 -28.50 45.50
C ILE A 356 -7.71 -29.02 46.93
N PRO A 357 -6.74 -29.75 47.51
CA PRO A 357 -6.82 -30.14 48.91
C PRO A 357 -6.88 -28.86 49.76
N MET A 358 -7.86 -28.76 50.66
CA MET A 358 -7.91 -27.66 51.62
C MET A 358 -6.60 -27.68 52.41
N LYS A 359 -5.73 -26.68 52.18
CA LYS A 359 -4.64 -26.39 53.11
C LYS A 359 -5.30 -25.99 54.43
N THR A 360 -5.38 -26.92 55.36
CA THR A 360 -5.66 -26.64 56.76
C THR A 360 -4.55 -25.70 57.23
N SER A 361 -4.94 -24.47 57.54
CA SER A 361 -4.12 -23.45 58.18
C SER A 361 -3.53 -23.91 59.50
#